data_AF-A0A4U3MFJ5-F1
#
_entry.id   AF-A0A4U3MFJ5-F1
#
_cell.length_a   1.000
_cell.length_b   1.000
_cell.length_c   1.000
_cell.angle_alpha   90.00
_cell.angle_beta   90.00
_cell.angle_gamma   90.00
#
_symmetry.space_group_name_H-M   'P 1'
#
loop_
_entity.id
_entity.type
_entity.pdbx_description
1 polymer ?
#
loop_
_entity_poly.entity_id
_entity_poly.type
_entity_poly.pdbx_seq_one_letter_code
_entity_poly.pdbx_strand_id
1 'polypeptide(L)' 'AKDAPAAELLKWGMAAGMANAQERTTGHVDVENVKKHLMNIQVVEIAK' A
#
# COMPACT_ATOMS: atom_id res chain seq x y z
N ALA A 1 8.95 -1.94 6.29
CA ALA A 1 7.85 -1.78 7.26
C ALA A 1 8.25 -2.12 8.70
N LYS A 2 9.55 -2.24 9.03
CA LYS A 2 9.98 -2.30 10.43
C LYS A 2 9.98 -0.86 10.94
N ASP A 3 9.21 -0.60 12.00
CA ASP A 3 9.08 0.70 12.69
C ASP A 3 8.38 1.83 11.89
N ALA A 4 7.55 1.46 10.90
CA ALA A 4 6.80 2.45 10.13
C ALA A 4 5.69 3.11 10.99
N PRO A 5 5.51 4.44 10.92
CA PRO A 5 4.35 5.11 11.52
C PRO A 5 3.02 4.51 11.04
N ALA A 6 1.97 4.64 11.86
CA ALA A 6 0.66 4.01 11.58
C ALA A 6 0.13 4.32 10.15
N ALA A 7 0.22 5.58 9.72
CA ALA A 7 -0.20 5.97 8.37
C ALA A 7 0.62 5.28 7.27
N GLU A 8 1.94 5.14 7.44
CA GLU A 8 2.78 4.45 6.47
C GLU A 8 2.46 2.96 6.42
N LEU A 9 2.24 2.32 7.56
CA LEU A 9 1.87 0.90 7.62
C LEU A 9 0.57 0.61 6.86
N LEU A 10 -0.45 1.48 7.01
CA LEU A 10 -1.71 1.37 6.28
C LEU A 10 -1.48 1.54 4.77
N LYS A 11 -0.67 2.53 4.35
CA LYS A 11 -0.33 2.72 2.94
C LYS A 11 0.36 1.49 2.34
N TRP A 12 1.30 0.88 3.07
CA TRP A 12 1.99 -0.34 2.62
C TRP A 12 1.02 -1.50 2.37
N GLY A 13 0.10 -1.75 3.31
CA GLY A 13 -0.90 -2.81 3.14
C GLY A 13 -1.79 -2.59 1.92
N MET A 14 -2.31 -1.38 1.76
CA MET A 14 -3.15 -1.00 0.62
C MET A 14 -2.40 -1.07 -0.71
N ALA A 15 -1.18 -0.53 -0.77
CA ALA A 15 -0.36 -0.51 -1.98
C ALA A 15 0.02 -1.91 -2.46
N ALA A 16 0.39 -2.82 -1.55
CA ALA A 16 0.69 -4.22 -1.89
C ALA A 16 -0.56 -4.95 -2.41
N GLY A 17 -1.72 -4.74 -1.78
CA GLY A 17 -2.99 -5.31 -2.25
C GLY A 17 -3.39 -4.81 -3.64
N MET A 18 -3.28 -3.51 -3.89
CA MET A 18 -3.55 -2.92 -5.21
C MET A 18 -2.61 -3.44 -6.29
N ALA A 19 -1.30 -3.52 -5.99
CA ALA A 19 -0.33 -4.06 -6.94
C ALA A 19 -0.63 -5.53 -7.26
N ASN A 20 -0.91 -6.37 -6.27
CA ASN A 20 -1.22 -7.79 -6.50
C ASN A 20 -2.51 -7.96 -7.33
N ALA A 21 -3.50 -7.08 -7.14
CA ALA A 21 -4.73 -7.11 -7.92
C ALA A 21 -4.52 -6.73 -9.41
N GLN A 22 -3.43 -6.05 -9.75
CA GLN A 22 -3.06 -5.73 -11.13
C GLN A 22 -2.32 -6.88 -11.82
N GLU A 23 -1.70 -7.77 -11.04
CA GLU A 23 -0.95 -8.90 -11.57
C GLU A 23 -1.86 -10.04 -12.05
N ARG A 24 -1.39 -10.78 -13.06
CA ARG A 24 -2.12 -11.94 -13.59
C ARG A 24 -2.06 -13.16 -12.66
N THR A 25 -1.01 -13.26 -11.84
CA THR A 25 -0.75 -14.40 -10.94
C THR A 25 -0.84 -13.98 -9.49
N THR A 26 -1.40 -14.85 -8.65
CA THR A 26 -1.55 -14.60 -7.21
C THR A 26 -0.20 -14.67 -6.48
N GLY A 27 -0.06 -13.88 -5.41
CA GLY A 27 1.15 -13.88 -4.58
C GLY A 27 2.33 -13.15 -5.23
N HIS A 28 2.06 -12.32 -6.24
CA HIS A 28 3.06 -11.52 -6.95
C HIS A 28 2.67 -10.04 -6.93
N VAL A 29 3.67 -9.17 -6.92
CA VAL A 29 3.51 -7.72 -7.06
C VAL A 29 4.68 -7.16 -7.86
N ASP A 30 4.42 -6.22 -8.77
CA ASP A 30 5.45 -5.29 -9.24
C ASP A 30 5.72 -4.22 -8.15
N VAL A 31 6.95 -4.21 -7.64
CA VAL A 31 7.41 -3.27 -6.61
C VAL A 31 7.32 -1.80 -7.07
N GLU A 32 7.46 -1.52 -8.36
CA GLU A 32 7.32 -0.16 -8.88
C GLU A 32 5.86 0.31 -8.81
N ASN A 33 4.88 -0.58 -9.00
CA ASN A 33 3.47 -0.25 -8.81
C ASN A 33 3.15 -0.01 -7.32
N VAL A 34 3.71 -0.80 -6.42
CA VAL A 34 3.59 -0.56 -4.96
C VAL A 34 4.08 0.84 -4.61
N LYS A 35 5.28 1.25 -5.08
CA LYS A 35 5.83 2.59 -4.83
C LYS A 35 4.95 3.71 -5.38
N LYS A 36 4.44 3.57 -6.61
CA LYS A 36 3.51 4.55 -7.21
C LYS A 36 2.24 4.71 -6.38
N HIS A 37 1.70 3.62 -5.85
CA HIS A 37 0.52 3.66 -5.01
C HIS A 37 0.76 4.35 -3.66
N LEU A 38 1.90 4.12 -3.00
CA LEU A 38 2.25 4.76 -1.72
C LEU A 38 2.16 6.29 -1.78
N MET A 39 2.57 6.89 -2.91
CA MET A 39 2.56 8.35 -3.10
C MET A 39 1.15 8.94 -3.20
N ASN A 40 0.16 8.13 -3.59
CA ASN A 40 -1.19 8.59 -3.92
C ASN A 40 -2.23 8.21 -2.85
N ILE A 41 -1.89 7.35 -1.88
CA ILE A 41 -2.80 6.98 -0.79
C ILE A 41 -2.78 8.06 0.28
N GLN A 42 -3.97 8.57 0.62
CA GLN A 42 -4.20 9.49 1.72
C GLN A 42 -4.80 8.73 2.90
N VAL A 43 -4.23 8.92 4.08
CA VAL A 43 -4.76 8.37 5.33
C VAL A 43 -5.35 9.53 6.11
N VAL A 44 -6.66 9.45 6.42
CA VAL A 44 -7.40 10.50 7.10
C VAL A 44 -7.86 9.96 8.45
N GLU A 45 -7.47 10.63 9.53
CA GLU A 45 -7.99 10.32 10.86
C GLU A 45 -9.43 10.82 10.99
N ILE A 46 -10.30 10.01 11.58
CA ILE A 46 -11.72 10.33 11.78
C ILE A 46 -11.93 10.67 13.25
N ALA A 47 -12.58 11.80 13.52
CA ALA A 47 -12.98 12.18 14.87
C ALA A 47 -13.95 11.13 15.46
N LYS A 48 -13.85 10.91 16.76
CA LYS A 48 -14.75 9.99 17.48
C LYS A 48 -16.17 10.53 17.57
#